data_AF-A0A7Y5QA96-F1
#
_entry.id   AF-A0A7Y5QA96-F1
#
_cell.length_a   1.000
_cell.length_b   1.000
_cell.length_c   1.000
_cell.angle_alpha   90.00
_cell.angle_beta   90.00
_cell.angle_gamma   90.00
#
_symmetry.space_group_name_H-M   'P 1'
#
loop_
_entity.id
_entity.type
_entity.pdbx_description
1 polymer ?
#
loop_
_entity_poly.entity_id
_entity_poly.type
_entity_poly.pdbx_seq_one_letter_code
_entity_poly.pdbx_strand_id
1 'polypeptide(L)'
;MEIWQQALLIGLVLGGLLAILIVPRSLRSEAVRGGGGAKFFHAVGAILASAVFPTAVVALILRGGFGVAFPLAFGLAILAFVALIGYAVFEQPAHVSGKSEEEVWTAEKAKTSGL
;
A
#
# COMPACT_ATOMS: atom_id res chain seq x y z
N MET A 1 22.56 19.63 -2.37
CA MET A 1 21.65 18.46 -2.31
C MET A 1 21.70 17.80 -3.67
N GLU A 2 22.11 16.53 -3.72
CA GLU A 2 22.24 15.76 -4.96
C GLU A 2 20.89 15.59 -5.67
N ILE A 3 20.88 15.40 -7.00
CA ILE A 3 19.63 15.29 -7.79
C ILE A 3 18.74 14.16 -7.27
N TRP A 4 19.32 13.02 -6.91
CA TRP A 4 18.56 11.88 -6.40
C TRP A 4 17.87 12.18 -5.06
N GLN A 5 18.49 13.00 -4.20
CA GLN A 5 17.90 13.44 -2.93
C GLN A 5 16.74 14.39 -3.16
N GLN A 6 16.89 15.34 -4.09
CA GLN A 6 15.84 16.28 -4.46
C GLN A 6 14.62 15.56 -5.03
N ALA A 7 14.83 14.64 -5.97
CA ALA A 7 13.77 13.87 -6.58
C ALA A 7 13.02 12.99 -5.58
N LEU A 8 13.76 12.30 -4.70
CA LEU A 8 13.19 11.47 -3.64
C LEU A 8 12.36 12.31 -2.66
N LEU A 9 12.88 13.44 -2.20
CA LEU A 9 12.18 14.29 -1.24
C LEU A 9 10.88 14.85 -1.84
N ILE A 10 10.95 15.42 -3.05
CA ILE A 10 9.77 15.96 -3.73
C ILE A 10 8.75 14.85 -4.00
N GLY A 11 9.22 13.70 -4.48
CA GLY A 11 8.35 12.55 -4.75
C GLY A 11 7.67 11.99 -3.50
N LEU A 12 8.36 11.95 -2.36
CA LEU A 12 7.78 11.56 -1.07
C LEU A 12 6.74 12.58 -0.57
N VAL A 13 7.00 13.88 -0.73
CA VAL A 13 6.01 14.93 -0.38
C VAL A 13 4.76 14.77 -1.24
N LEU A 14 4.91 14.64 -2.56
CA LEU A 14 3.78 14.45 -3.49
C LEU A 14 3.04 13.13 -3.22
N GLY A 15 3.77 12.04 -3.00
CA GLY A 15 3.20 10.74 -2.65
C GLY A 15 2.45 10.77 -1.32
N GLY A 16 2.96 11.49 -0.32
CA GLY A 16 2.28 11.73 0.95
C GLY A 16 0.97 12.51 0.77
N LEU A 17 0.99 13.59 -0.02
CA LEU A 17 -0.21 14.36 -0.34
C LEU A 17 -1.27 13.51 -1.07
N LEU A 18 -0.86 12.67 -2.02
CA LEU A 18 -1.76 11.73 -2.70
C LEU A 18 -2.30 10.67 -1.74
N ALA A 19 -1.48 10.16 -0.83
CA ALA A 19 -1.89 9.15 0.14
C ALA A 19 -2.95 9.66 1.12
N ILE A 20 -2.99 10.97 1.42
CA ILE A 20 -4.07 11.58 2.22
C ILE A 20 -5.45 11.35 1.55
N LEU A 21 -5.50 11.26 0.22
CA LEU A 21 -6.73 10.98 -0.51
C LEU A 21 -6.98 9.47 -0.67
N ILE A 22 -5.92 8.70 -0.90
CA ILE A 22 -6.00 7.26 -1.20
C ILE A 22 -6.30 6.43 0.06
N VAL A 23 -5.60 6.67 1.16
CA VAL A 23 -5.68 5.85 2.38
C VAL A 23 -7.10 5.86 2.96
N PRO A 24 -7.77 7.01 3.18
CA PRO A 24 -9.13 7.00 3.72
C PRO A 24 -10.13 6.30 2.81
N ARG A 25 -9.93 6.36 1.48
CA ARG A 25 -10.79 5.67 0.52
C ARG A 25 -10.57 4.16 0.57
N SER A 26 -9.31 3.72 0.61
CA SER A 26 -8.94 2.31 0.73
C SER A 26 -9.48 1.68 2.03
N LEU A 27 -9.35 2.39 3.16
CA LEU A 27 -9.87 1.94 4.45
C LEU A 27 -11.40 1.86 4.52
N ARG A 28 -12.11 2.56 3.64
CA ARG A 28 -13.59 2.49 3.54
C ARG A 28 -14.04 1.37 2.61
N SER A 29 -13.27 1.04 1.58
CA SER A 29 -13.61 -0.04 0.66
C SER A 29 -13.36 -1.42 1.26
N GLU A 30 -12.28 -1.57 2.03
CA GLU A 30 -11.95 -2.82 2.70
C GLU A 30 -11.62 -2.56 4.17
N ALA A 31 -12.29 -3.27 5.06
CA ALA A 31 -12.06 -3.14 6.49
C ALA A 31 -10.70 -3.75 6.86
N VAL A 32 -9.77 -2.90 7.29
CA VAL A 32 -8.50 -3.32 7.87
C VAL A 32 -8.72 -3.87 9.27
N ARG A 33 -8.57 -5.17 9.43
CA ARG A 33 -8.87 -5.91 10.67
C ARG A 33 -7.66 -6.08 11.58
N GLY A 34 -6.43 -5.97 11.06
CA GLY A 34 -5.18 -6.18 11.82
C GLY A 34 -4.80 -5.08 12.83
N GLY A 35 -5.76 -4.26 13.27
CA GLY A 35 -5.55 -3.23 14.29
C GLY A 35 -4.68 -2.05 13.83
N GLY A 36 -4.02 -1.40 14.80
CA GLY A 36 -3.18 -0.21 14.54
C GLY A 36 -1.95 -0.49 13.69
N GLY A 37 -1.32 -1.65 13.88
CA GLY A 37 -0.14 -2.08 13.11
C GLY A 37 -0.44 -2.23 11.63
N ALA A 38 -1.51 -2.95 11.27
CA ALA A 38 -1.94 -3.08 9.89
C ALA A 38 -2.25 -1.71 9.25
N LYS A 39 -2.99 -0.84 9.94
CA LYS A 39 -3.29 0.52 9.45
C LYS A 39 -2.02 1.34 9.19
N PHE A 40 -1.02 1.25 10.06
CA PHE A 40 0.27 1.93 9.90
C PHE A 40 1.02 1.42 8.66
N PHE A 41 1.23 0.10 8.55
CA PHE A 41 1.94 -0.49 7.41
C PHE A 41 1.20 -0.28 6.09
N HIS A 42 -0.12 -0.32 6.09
CA HIS A 42 -0.95 0.03 4.93
C HIS A 42 -0.73 1.49 4.51
N ALA A 43 -0.77 2.43 5.46
CA ALA A 43 -0.56 3.85 5.16
C ALA A 43 0.85 4.12 4.63
N VAL A 44 1.88 3.53 5.23
CA VAL A 44 3.27 3.63 4.76
C VAL A 44 3.40 3.04 3.35
N GLY A 45 2.84 1.85 3.11
CA GLY A 45 2.83 1.22 1.79
C GLY A 45 2.15 2.09 0.74
N ALA A 46 1.00 2.70 1.08
CA ALA A 46 0.27 3.60 0.20
C ALA A 46 1.05 4.88 -0.12
N ILE A 47 1.72 5.49 0.86
CA ILE A 47 2.60 6.66 0.65
C ILE A 47 3.73 6.31 -0.31
N LEU A 48 4.46 5.22 -0.03
CA LEU A 48 5.60 4.80 -0.84
C LEU A 48 5.18 4.44 -2.27
N ALA A 49 4.09 3.69 -2.44
CA ALA A 49 3.54 3.33 -3.75
C ALA A 49 3.11 4.59 -4.53
N SER A 50 2.44 5.53 -3.87
CA SER A 50 2.00 6.79 -4.49
C SER A 50 3.18 7.71 -4.85
N ALA A 51 4.32 7.56 -4.18
CA ALA A 51 5.54 8.31 -4.44
C ALA A 51 6.33 7.80 -5.66
N VAL A 52 6.11 6.56 -6.13
CA VAL A 52 6.89 5.94 -7.22
C VAL A 52 6.88 6.81 -8.48
N PHE A 53 5.68 7.10 -9.00
CA PHE A 53 5.51 7.87 -10.22
C PHE A 53 6.03 9.31 -10.11
N PRO A 54 5.65 10.13 -9.12
CA PRO A 54 6.15 11.50 -9.01
C PRO A 54 7.68 11.53 -8.80
N THR A 55 8.27 10.60 -8.04
CA THR A 55 9.73 10.51 -7.90
C THR A 55 10.41 10.26 -9.24
N ALA A 56 9.90 9.30 -10.04
CA ALA A 56 10.43 8.99 -11.37
C ALA A 56 10.36 10.22 -12.30
N VAL A 57 9.20 10.88 -12.34
CA VAL A 57 8.99 12.07 -13.19
C VAL A 57 9.89 13.22 -12.77
N VAL A 58 9.99 13.52 -11.47
CA VAL A 58 10.85 14.59 -10.96
C VAL A 58 12.32 14.30 -11.24
N ALA A 59 12.78 13.06 -11.06
CA ALA A 59 14.15 12.66 -11.38
C ALA A 59 14.51 12.91 -12.86
N LEU A 60 13.57 12.65 -13.78
CA LEU A 60 13.74 12.92 -15.20
C LEU A 60 13.74 14.42 -15.50
N ILE A 61 12.83 15.20 -14.90
CA ILE A 61 12.76 16.67 -15.07
C ILE A 61 14.02 17.36 -14.58
N LEU A 62 14.59 16.91 -13.44
CA LEU A 62 15.82 17.43 -12.86
C LEU A 62 17.10 16.99 -13.60
N ARG A 63 16.96 16.38 -14.79
CA ARG A 63 18.08 15.91 -15.64
C ARG A 63 18.92 14.79 -15.02
N GLY A 64 18.36 14.02 -14.07
CA GLY A 64 19.02 12.83 -13.53
C GLY A 64 19.08 11.64 -14.52
N GLY A 65 18.24 11.67 -15.56
CA GLY A 65 18.16 10.62 -16.57
C GLY A 65 17.61 9.29 -16.04
N PHE A 66 17.55 8.28 -16.91
CA PHE A 66 16.99 6.97 -16.58
C PHE A 66 17.79 6.23 -15.49
N GLY A 67 19.11 6.44 -15.46
CA GLY A 67 20.01 5.84 -14.47
C GLY A 67 19.73 6.27 -13.01
N VAL A 68 19.08 7.43 -12.80
CA VAL A 68 18.64 7.86 -11.47
C VAL A 68 17.14 7.58 -11.27
N ALA A 69 16.32 7.86 -12.28
CA ALA A 69 14.86 7.71 -12.17
C ALA A 69 14.44 6.26 -11.92
N PHE A 70 15.01 5.30 -12.66
CA PHE A 70 14.61 3.89 -12.55
C PHE A 70 14.97 3.27 -11.20
N PRO A 71 16.22 3.38 -10.68
CA PRO A 71 16.54 2.82 -9.37
C PRO A 71 15.73 3.43 -8.23
N LEU A 72 15.44 4.74 -8.27
CA LEU A 72 14.60 5.39 -7.25
C LEU A 72 13.16 4.87 -7.29
N ALA A 73 12.55 4.83 -8.47
CA ALA A 73 11.18 4.34 -8.64
C ALA A 73 11.04 2.88 -8.22
N PHE A 74 12.00 2.04 -8.66
CA PHE A 74 12.03 0.62 -8.33
C PHE A 74 12.30 0.39 -6.84
N GLY A 75 13.21 1.16 -6.24
CA GLY A 75 13.49 1.11 -4.81
C GLY A 75 12.27 1.47 -3.96
N LEU A 76 11.54 2.53 -4.33
CA LEU A 76 10.29 2.89 -3.67
C LEU A 76 9.21 1.80 -3.82
N ALA A 77 9.11 1.18 -5.00
CA ALA A 77 8.17 0.08 -5.23
C ALA A 77 8.50 -1.15 -4.36
N ILE A 78 9.78 -1.51 -4.22
CA ILE A 78 10.22 -2.59 -3.32
C ILE A 78 9.89 -2.24 -1.87
N LEU A 79 10.20 -1.02 -1.42
CA LEU A 79 9.89 -0.60 -0.04
C LEU A 79 8.39 -0.59 0.23
N ALA A 80 7.57 -0.17 -0.74
CA ALA A 80 6.12 -0.26 -0.65
C ALA A 80 5.66 -1.71 -0.52
N PHE A 81 6.22 -2.63 -1.32
CA PHE A 81 5.92 -4.05 -1.24
C PHE A 81 6.29 -4.65 0.11
N VAL A 82 7.46 -4.32 0.66
CA VAL A 82 7.89 -4.76 2.00
C VAL A 82 6.94 -4.24 3.08
N ALA A 83 6.52 -2.97 2.99
CA ALA A 83 5.54 -2.42 3.92
C ALA A 83 4.19 -3.16 3.83
N LEU A 84 3.75 -3.54 2.62
CA LEU A 84 2.53 -4.32 2.41
C LEU A 84 2.65 -5.77 2.90
N ILE A 85 3.84 -6.39 2.87
CA ILE A 85 4.08 -7.66 3.56
C ILE A 85 3.87 -7.46 5.08
N GLY A 86 4.42 -6.39 5.64
CA GLY A 86 4.18 -6.03 7.04
C GLY A 86 2.69 -5.91 7.36
N TYR A 87 1.93 -5.20 6.52
CA TYR A 87 0.47 -5.13 6.61
C TYR A 87 -0.16 -6.52 6.62
N ALA A 88 0.19 -7.39 5.66
CA ALA A 88 -0.36 -8.73 5.55
C ALA A 88 -0.09 -9.59 6.80
N VAL A 89 1.09 -9.48 7.41
CA VAL A 89 1.45 -10.17 8.66
C VAL A 89 0.51 -9.78 9.81
N PHE A 90 0.14 -8.51 9.93
CA PHE A 90 -0.81 -8.06 10.95
C PHE A 90 -2.28 -8.35 10.59
N GLU A 91 -2.62 -8.39 9.29
CA GLU A 91 -3.97 -8.64 8.79
C GLU A 91 -4.37 -10.14 8.89
N GLN A 92 -3.42 -11.05 8.65
CA GLN A 92 -3.65 -12.49 8.52
C GLN A 92 -4.33 -13.12 9.76
N PRO A 93 -3.92 -12.85 11.02
CA PRO A 93 -4.56 -13.44 12.19
C PRO A 93 -6.05 -13.05 12.30
N ALA A 94 -6.38 -11.82 11.94
CA ALA A 94 -7.75 -11.32 12.00
C ALA A 94 -8.63 -11.95 10.91
N HIS A 95 -8.08 -12.22 9.73
CA HIS A 95 -8.80 -12.94 8.67
C HIS A 95 -9.16 -14.38 9.05
N VAL A 96 -8.29 -15.08 9.77
CA VAL A 96 -8.56 -16.45 10.23
C VAL A 96 -9.67 -16.47 11.29
N SER A 97 -9.73 -15.46 12.16
CA SER A 97 -10.75 -15.37 13.20
C SER A 97 -12.15 -15.00 12.71
N GLY A 98 -12.27 -14.29 11.58
CA GLY A 98 -13.56 -13.78 11.07
C GLY A 98 -14.27 -14.69 10.06
N LYS A 99 -13.61 -15.72 9.53
CA LYS A 99 -14.21 -16.63 8.54
C LYS A 99 -15.31 -17.54 9.10
N SER A 100 -15.36 -17.75 10.41
CA SER A 100 -16.25 -18.77 10.97
C SER A 100 -17.73 -18.44 10.81
N GLU A 101 -18.16 -17.18 10.77
CA GLU A 101 -19.60 -16.89 10.69
C GLU A 101 -20.15 -16.88 9.25
N GLU A 102 -19.43 -16.30 8.28
CA GLU A 102 -19.86 -16.31 6.88
C GLU A 102 -19.71 -17.68 6.21
N GLU A 103 -18.66 -18.44 6.53
CA GLU A 103 -18.51 -19.84 6.04
C GLU A 103 -19.57 -20.75 6.67
N VAL A 104 -19.96 -20.53 7.94
CA VAL A 104 -21.08 -21.27 8.56
C VAL A 104 -22.41 -20.92 7.91
N TRP A 105 -22.69 -19.65 7.67
CA TRP A 105 -23.93 -19.22 7.01
C TRP A 105 -24.03 -19.75 5.56
N THR A 106 -22.94 -19.71 4.80
CA THR A 106 -22.93 -20.22 3.42
C THR A 106 -22.97 -21.74 3.36
N ALA A 107 -22.34 -22.45 4.31
CA ALA A 107 -22.48 -23.90 4.43
C ALA A 107 -23.90 -24.33 4.83
N GLU A 108 -24.57 -23.59 5.71
CA GLU A 108 -25.98 -23.83 6.07
C GLU A 108 -26.92 -23.52 4.91
N LYS A 109 -26.69 -22.41 4.18
CA LYS A 109 -27.48 -22.09 2.98
C LYS A 109 -27.27 -23.10 1.86
N ALA A 110 -26.06 -23.60 1.64
CA ALA A 110 -25.80 -24.64 0.65
C ALA A 110 -26.60 -25.91 1.00
N LYS A 111 -26.53 -26.38 2.25
CA LYS A 111 -27.28 -27.56 2.73
C LYS A 111 -28.81 -27.38 2.65
N THR A 112 -29.32 -26.19 2.90
CA THR A 112 -30.77 -25.90 2.90
C THR A 112 -31.33 -25.55 1.52
N SER A 113 -30.49 -25.13 0.57
CA SER A 113 -30.92 -24.73 -0.77
C SER A 113 -31.26 -25.87 -1.74
N GLY A 114 -30.97 -27.13 -1.37
CA GLY A 114 -31.30 -28.30 -2.20
C GLY A 114 -30.50 -28.42 -3.51
N LEU A 115 -29.38 -27.69 -3.62
CA LEU A 115 -28.35 -27.88 -4.64
C LEU A 115 -27.34 -28.96 -4.20
#